data_AF-A0AAD6YYW1-F1
#
_entry.id   AF-A0AAD6YYW1-F1
#
_cell.length_a   1.000
_cell.length_b   1.000
_cell.length_c   1.000
_cell.angle_alpha   90.00
_cell.angle_beta   90.00
_cell.angle_gamma   90.00
#
_symmetry.space_group_name_H-M   'P 1'
#
loop_
_entity.id
_entity.type
_entity.pdbx_description
1 polymer ?
#
loop_
_entity_poly.entity_id
_entity_poly.type
_entity_poly.pdbx_seq_one_letter_code
_entity_poly.pdbx_strand_id
1 'polypeptide(L)' 'PPYSPDYNPIELAFSAIKSFVRRDGTLGRRDVDQKEDDTYVYLHLFDAAYSFTPAHALGFFHHCGYI' A
#
# COMPACT_ATOMS: atom_id res chain seq x y z
N PRO A 1 -10.39 -16.09 11.97
CA PRO A 1 -11.72 -16.59 11.54
C PRO A 1 -11.95 -16.28 10.05
N PRO A 2 -12.88 -16.98 9.37
CA PRO A 2 -13.31 -16.59 8.04
C PRO A 2 -13.76 -15.12 8.01
N TYR A 3 -13.40 -14.39 6.95
CA TYR A 3 -13.73 -12.96 6.76
C TYR A 3 -13.28 -12.04 7.89
N SER A 4 -12.10 -12.29 8.46
CA SER A 4 -11.55 -11.43 9.51
C SER A 4 -10.30 -10.71 9.03
N PRO A 5 -10.45 -9.73 8.11
CA PRO A 5 -9.33 -8.99 7.54
C PRO A 5 -8.51 -8.25 8.60
N ASP A 6 -9.10 -7.90 9.74
CA ASP A 6 -8.43 -7.26 10.86
C ASP A 6 -7.31 -8.11 11.48
N TYR A 7 -7.35 -9.43 11.29
CA TYR A 7 -6.30 -10.36 11.73
C TYR A 7 -5.32 -10.71 10.59
N ASN A 8 -5.36 -10.03 9.45
CA ASN A 8 -4.43 -10.30 8.35
C ASN A 8 -3.48 -9.10 8.14
N PRO A 9 -2.19 -9.21 8.55
CA PRO A 9 -1.23 -8.10 8.48
C PRO A 9 -1.05 -7.52 7.08
N ILE A 10 -1.30 -8.31 6.02
CA ILE A 10 -1.22 -7.81 4.65
C ILE A 10 -2.28 -6.74 4.34
N GLU A 11 -3.44 -6.79 5.02
CA GLU A 11 -4.50 -5.79 4.85
C GLU A 11 -4.06 -4.42 5.38
N LEU A 12 -3.30 -4.40 6.49
CA LEU A 12 -2.69 -3.19 7.04
C LEU A 12 -1.62 -2.63 6.09
N ALA A 13 -0.79 -3.50 5.51
CA ALA A 13 0.19 -3.11 4.50
C ALA A 13 -0.48 -2.48 3.27
N PHE A 14 -1.54 -3.11 2.72
CA PHE A 14 -2.30 -2.53 1.62
C PHE A 14 -3.01 -1.23 1.99
N SER A 15 -3.54 -1.11 3.22
CA SER A 15 -4.13 0.14 3.72
C SER A 15 -3.11 1.29 3.76
N ALA A 16 -1.88 0.99 4.20
CA ALA A 16 -0.77 1.94 4.22
C ALA A 16 -0.33 2.34 2.80
N ILE A 17 -0.17 1.39 1.87
CA ILE A 17 0.14 1.67 0.45
C ILE A 17 -0.93 2.57 -0.18
N LYS A 18 -2.22 2.25 0.02
CA LYS A 18 -3.34 3.08 -0.48
C LYS A 18 -3.29 4.49 0.09
N SER A 19 -2.96 4.66 1.38
CA SER A 19 -2.82 5.98 2.00
C SER A 19 -1.62 6.77 1.44
N PHE A 20 -0.51 6.10 1.14
CA PHE A 20 0.67 6.71 0.52
C PHE A 20 0.33 7.27 -0.87
N VAL A 21 -0.15 6.42 -1.78
CA VAL A 21 -0.44 6.83 -3.17
C VAL A 21 -1.56 7.87 -3.26
N ARG A 22 -2.51 7.86 -2.32
CA ARG A 22 -3.56 8.88 -2.23
C ARG A 22 -3.01 10.23 -1.81
N ARG A 23 -2.01 10.26 -0.92
CA ARG A 23 -1.38 11.50 -0.45
C ARG A 23 -0.44 12.09 -1.50
N ASP A 24 0.26 11.23 -2.22
CA ASP A 24 1.15 11.60 -3.32
C ASP A 24 0.37 12.12 -4.55
N GLY A 25 -0.89 11.72 -4.70
CA GLY A 25 -1.70 12.09 -5.87
C GLY A 25 -1.40 11.22 -7.10
N THR A 26 -0.73 10.09 -6.88
CA THR A 26 -0.33 9.14 -7.93
C THR A 26 -1.53 8.68 -8.77
N LEU A 27 -2.64 8.34 -8.09
CA LEU A 27 -3.87 7.86 -8.71
C LEU A 27 -4.79 9.05 -8.99
N GLY A 28 -4.78 9.54 -10.22
CA GLY A 28 -5.64 10.66 -10.64
C GLY A 28 -4.93 11.81 -11.36
N ARG A 29 -3.64 11.64 -11.68
CA ARG A 29 -2.94 12.50 -12.65
C ARG A 29 -3.73 12.62 -13.96
N ARG A 30 -3.88 13.86 -14.43
CA ARG A 30 -4.60 14.21 -15.68
C ARG A 30 -3.67 14.69 -16.78
N ASP A 31 -2.39 14.84 -16.46
CA ASP A 31 -1.33 15.30 -17.35
C ASP A 31 -0.74 14.18 -18.23
N VAL A 32 -1.10 12.92 -17.97
CA VAL A 32 -0.75 11.75 -18.79
C VAL A 32 -2.01 10.94 -19.09
N ASP A 33 -2.14 10.48 -20.33
CA ASP A 33 -3.16 9.49 -20.70
C ASP A 33 -2.72 8.11 -20.21
N GLN A 34 -3.37 7.64 -19.14
CA GLN A 34 -3.07 6.35 -18.52
C GLN A 34 -3.37 5.15 -19.43
N LYS A 35 -4.13 5.33 -20.53
CA LYS A 35 -4.33 4.26 -21.52
C LYS A 35 -3.14 4.10 -22.46
N GLU A 36 -2.38 5.17 -22.67
CA GLU A 36 -1.18 5.19 -23.51
C GLU A 36 0.07 4.84 -22.69
N ASP A 37 0.18 5.36 -21.46
CA ASP A 37 1.31 5.08 -20.55
C ASP A 37 0.86 5.08 -19.08
N ASP A 38 0.85 3.90 -18.47
CA ASP A 38 0.57 3.68 -17.04
C ASP A 38 1.84 3.34 -16.23
N THR A 39 3.03 3.39 -16.83
CA THR A 39 4.31 3.02 -16.20
C THR A 39 4.54 3.77 -14.90
N TYR A 40 4.15 5.05 -14.87
CA TYR A 40 4.25 5.90 -13.69
C TYR A 40 3.50 5.32 -12.49
N VAL A 41 2.30 4.76 -12.70
CA VAL A 41 1.48 4.17 -11.64
C VAL A 41 2.21 2.98 -11.03
N TYR A 42 2.78 2.11 -11.87
CA TYR A 42 3.54 0.95 -11.40
C TYR A 42 4.78 1.35 -10.62
N LEU A 43 5.57 2.32 -11.11
CA LEU A 43 6.75 2.81 -10.40
C LEU A 43 6.42 3.31 -8.98
N HIS A 44 5.36 4.11 -8.85
CA HIS A 44 4.97 4.65 -7.55
C HIS A 44 4.34 3.61 -6.63
N LEU A 45 3.64 2.62 -7.18
CA LEU A 45 3.18 1.46 -6.40
C LEU A 45 4.36 0.64 -5.88
N PHE A 46 5.41 0.45 -6.71
CA PHE A 46 6.64 -0.21 -6.27
C PHE A 46 7.37 0.60 -5.20
N ASP A 47 7.54 1.91 -5.38
CA ASP A 47 8.15 2.78 -4.38
C ASP A 47 7.40 2.70 -3.04
N ALA A 48 6.07 2.74 -3.07
CA ALA A 48 5.24 2.59 -1.88
C ALA A 48 5.46 1.22 -1.21
N ALA A 49 5.43 0.14 -1.98
CA ALA A 49 5.59 -1.22 -1.47
C ALA A 49 6.98 -1.48 -0.86
N TYR A 50 8.04 -0.98 -1.51
CA TYR A 50 9.42 -1.14 -1.07
C TYR A 50 9.87 -0.11 -0.03
N SER A 51 9.05 0.92 0.27
CA SER A 51 9.32 1.86 1.36
C SER A 51 9.16 1.26 2.76
N PHE A 52 8.55 0.08 2.88
CA PHE A 52 8.32 -0.54 4.18
C PHE A 52 9.59 -1.14 4.78
N THR A 53 9.82 -0.81 6.05
CA THR A 53 10.91 -1.37 6.85
C THR A 53 10.42 -2.58 7.65
N PRO A 54 11.33 -3.41 8.18
CA PRO A 54 10.97 -4.48 9.12
C PRO A 54 10.18 -3.98 10.34
N ALA A 55 10.40 -2.73 10.78
CA ALA A 55 9.67 -2.13 11.90
C ALA A 55 8.18 -1.88 11.55
N HIS A 56 7.87 -1.49 10.30
CA HIS A 56 6.48 -1.39 9.86
C HIS A 56 5.80 -2.76 9.86
N ALA A 57 6.48 -3.78 9.34
CA ALA A 57 5.96 -5.14 9.34
C ALA A 57 5.67 -5.62 10.78
N LEU A 58 6.61 -5.41 11.71
CA LEU A 58 6.42 -5.72 13.12
C LEU A 58 5.18 -5.03 13.71
N GLY A 59 4.97 -3.76 13.39
CA GLY A 59 3.77 -3.02 13.79
C GLY A 59 2.47 -3.64 13.28
N PHE A 60 2.47 -4.18 12.05
CA PHE A 60 1.30 -4.87 11.48
C PHE A 60 1.00 -6.18 12.22
N PHE A 61 2.02 -6.97 12.53
CA PHE A 61 1.85 -8.21 13.31
C PHE A 61 1.37 -7.94 14.74
N HIS A 62 1.91 -6.90 15.40
CA HIS A 62 1.45 -6.48 16.72
C HIS A 62 -0.02 -6.00 16.69
N HIS A 63 -0.41 -5.23 15.67
CA HIS A 63 -1.81 -4.78 15.52
C HIS A 63 -2.79 -5.95 15.39
N CYS A 64 -2.40 -7.02 14.69
CA CYS A 64 -3.21 -8.23 14.56
C CYS A 64 -3.19 -9.13 15.82
N GLY A 65 -2.43 -8.77 16.85
CA GLY A 65 -2.32 -9.54 18.10
C GLY A 65 -1.49 -10.82 17.99
N TYR A 66 -0.55 -10.87 17.05
CA TYR A 66 0.32 -12.04 16.84
C TYR A 66 1.63 -11.98 17.63
N ILE A 67 1.94 -10.83 18.22
CA ILE A 67 3.14 -10.55 19.02
C ILE A 67 2.69 -9.77 20.26
#